data_AF-A0A7K2DBF8-F1
#
_entry.id   AF-A0A7K2DBF8-F1
#
_cell.length_a   1.000
_cell.length_b   1.000
_cell.length_c   1.000
_cell.angle_alpha   90.00
_cell.angle_beta   90.00
_cell.angle_gamma   90.00
#
_symmetry.space_group_name_H-M   'P 1'
#
loop_
_entity.id
_entity.type
_entity.pdbx_description
1 polymer ?
#
loop_
_entity_poly.entity_id
_entity_poly.type
_entity_poly.pdbx_seq_one_letter_code
_entity_poly.pdbx_strand_id
1 'polypeptide(L)'
;MRRDDFDPSVVLPNGLTVAAVRSAVDFIERDMDGLVEIYFEQSNMFSGLVSIWGTKALDMHSVYEKNRNRDVAAGKFPDLQRRGSPTPPPPQDCLESKASIRPWQIQAHFDHPGWYIVWRYLIDTTNTYERDRQVIIWRVDVAFLNRDDWKYERSTSGPHGGGRTETWGLIKPATKLRGKAVYARSDVAIKGGKPVPANGPTTGGTA
;
A
#
# COMPACT_ATOMS: atom_id res chain seq x y z
N MET A 1 18.00 -2.58 -4.52
CA MET A 1 16.67 -2.76 -5.13
C MET A 1 16.78 -3.10 -6.61
N ARG A 2 16.05 -4.11 -7.09
CA ARG A 2 16.14 -4.61 -8.48
C ARG A 2 15.46 -3.65 -9.45
N ARG A 3 16.09 -3.35 -10.59
CA ARG A 3 15.54 -2.39 -11.57
C ARG A 3 14.38 -2.99 -12.37
N ASP A 4 14.47 -4.28 -12.66
CA ASP A 4 13.58 -5.00 -13.58
C ASP A 4 12.20 -5.34 -13.00
N ASP A 5 12.02 -5.14 -11.69
CA ASP A 5 10.73 -5.36 -11.00
C ASP A 5 9.76 -4.18 -11.17
N PHE A 6 10.13 -3.15 -11.94
CA PHE A 6 9.28 -1.98 -12.21
C PHE A 6 8.73 -1.99 -13.62
N ASP A 7 7.43 -1.70 -13.73
CA ASP A 7 6.73 -1.59 -15.01
C ASP A 7 6.47 -0.10 -15.33
N PRO A 8 7.26 0.51 -16.24
CA PRO A 8 7.09 1.91 -16.62
C PRO A 8 5.83 2.15 -17.49
N SER A 9 5.15 1.10 -17.95
CA SER A 9 3.92 1.23 -18.76
C SER A 9 2.67 1.53 -17.91
N VAL A 10 2.76 1.35 -16.59
CA VAL A 10 1.65 1.65 -15.67
C VAL A 10 1.42 3.15 -15.60
N VAL A 11 0.17 3.57 -15.84
CA VAL A 11 -0.23 4.98 -15.71
C VAL A 11 -0.11 5.42 -14.26
N LEU A 12 0.64 6.51 -14.03
CA LEU A 12 0.83 7.12 -12.72
C LEU A 12 0.09 8.46 -12.60
N PRO A 13 -0.24 8.89 -11.37
CA PRO A 13 -0.71 10.25 -11.11
C PRO A 13 0.27 11.29 -11.65
N ASN A 14 -0.26 12.47 -12.00
CA ASN A 14 0.54 13.54 -12.58
C ASN A 14 1.75 13.86 -11.70
N GLY A 15 2.94 13.75 -12.32
CA GLY A 15 4.23 14.02 -11.70
C GLY A 15 4.75 12.97 -10.72
N LEU A 16 3.99 11.91 -10.40
CA LEU A 16 4.54 10.77 -9.69
C LEU A 16 5.43 9.96 -10.65
N THR A 17 6.65 9.63 -10.22
CA THR A 17 7.62 8.92 -11.05
C THR A 17 7.93 7.54 -10.48
N VAL A 18 8.37 6.62 -11.35
CA VAL A 18 8.91 5.32 -10.93
C VAL A 18 10.08 5.48 -9.94
N ALA A 19 10.92 6.50 -10.13
CA ALA A 19 12.01 6.80 -9.22
C ALA A 19 11.52 7.18 -7.82
N ALA A 20 10.45 7.98 -7.71
CA ALA A 20 9.84 8.31 -6.43
C ALA A 20 9.24 7.08 -5.73
N VAL A 21 8.54 6.21 -6.48
CA VAL A 21 8.01 4.95 -5.94
C VAL A 21 9.13 4.03 -5.45
N ARG A 22 10.24 3.95 -6.20
CA ARG A 22 11.43 3.19 -5.81
C ARG A 22 12.02 3.68 -4.48
N SER A 23 12.27 4.98 -4.39
CA SER A 23 12.75 5.59 -3.14
C SER A 23 11.77 5.37 -1.99
N ALA A 24 10.47 5.39 -2.27
CA ALA A 24 9.46 5.13 -1.25
C ALA A 24 9.47 3.68 -0.75
N VAL A 25 9.62 2.69 -1.63
CA VAL A 25 9.78 1.29 -1.23
C VAL A 25 11.03 1.11 -0.36
N ASP A 26 12.18 1.61 -0.82
CA ASP A 26 13.44 1.51 -0.08
C ASP A 26 13.33 2.15 1.31
N PHE A 27 12.65 3.30 1.41
CA PHE A 27 12.39 3.99 2.67
C PHE A 27 11.49 3.16 3.60
N ILE A 28 10.37 2.63 3.10
CA ILE A 28 9.43 1.86 3.91
C ILE A 28 10.11 0.61 4.47
N GLU A 29 10.74 -0.19 3.62
CA GLU A 29 11.38 -1.45 4.04
C GLU A 29 12.48 -1.22 5.07
N ARG A 30 13.31 -0.18 4.89
CA ARG A 30 14.39 0.15 5.82
C ARG A 30 13.88 0.62 7.17
N ASP A 31 12.93 1.55 7.18
CA ASP A 31 12.53 2.22 8.43
C ASP A 31 11.49 1.40 9.22
N MET A 32 10.75 0.51 8.56
CA MET A 32 9.75 -0.33 9.23
C MET A 32 10.34 -1.59 9.89
N ASP A 33 11.57 -1.97 9.55
CA ASP A 33 12.22 -3.19 10.06
C ASP A 33 12.28 -3.22 11.60
N GLY A 34 12.65 -2.08 12.21
CA GLY A 34 12.71 -1.93 13.67
C GLY A 34 11.35 -1.93 14.38
N LEU A 35 10.25 -2.02 13.64
CA LEU A 35 8.88 -2.02 14.18
C LEU A 35 8.14 -3.35 13.92
N VAL A 36 8.84 -4.38 13.44
CA VAL A 36 8.24 -5.67 13.04
C VAL A 36 7.47 -6.35 14.17
N GLU A 37 7.85 -6.18 15.44
CA GLU A 37 7.14 -6.75 16.58
C GLU A 37 5.66 -6.30 16.64
N ILE A 38 5.38 -5.06 16.22
CA ILE A 38 4.01 -4.54 16.14
C ILE A 38 3.15 -5.36 15.17
N TYR A 39 3.74 -5.96 14.13
CA TYR A 39 3.01 -6.85 13.24
C TYR A 39 2.50 -8.10 13.95
N PHE A 40 3.34 -8.71 14.79
CA PHE A 40 2.99 -9.92 15.54
C PHE A 40 1.98 -9.64 16.65
N GLU A 41 2.04 -8.45 17.26
CA GLU A 41 1.06 -8.01 18.25
C GLU A 41 -0.26 -7.57 17.61
N GLN A 42 -0.21 -6.74 16.56
CA GLN A 42 -1.38 -6.12 15.93
C GLN A 42 -1.15 -5.83 14.43
N SER A 43 -1.24 -6.87 13.60
CA SER A 43 -1.06 -6.76 12.13
C SER A 43 -1.89 -5.66 11.44
N ASN A 44 -3.11 -5.38 11.91
CA ASN A 44 -3.94 -4.28 11.38
C ASN A 44 -3.34 -2.91 11.68
N MET A 45 -2.80 -2.71 12.89
CA MET A 45 -2.09 -1.49 13.26
C MET A 45 -0.82 -1.34 12.43
N PHE A 46 -0.10 -2.44 12.21
CA PHE A 46 1.10 -2.45 11.36
C PHE A 46 0.79 -2.05 9.91
N SER A 47 -0.31 -2.53 9.30
CA SER A 47 -0.77 -2.04 7.99
C SER A 47 -1.03 -0.52 8.00
N GLY A 48 -1.59 0.01 9.09
CA GLY A 48 -1.73 1.46 9.28
C GLY A 48 -0.38 2.19 9.27
N LEU A 49 0.61 1.65 9.99
CA LEU A 49 1.97 2.20 10.02
C LEU A 49 2.63 2.17 8.64
N VAL A 50 2.57 1.05 7.91
CA VAL A 50 3.11 0.98 6.54
C VAL A 50 2.45 2.03 5.63
N SER A 51 1.14 2.26 5.76
CA SER A 51 0.43 3.32 5.02
C SER A 51 0.98 4.71 5.35
N ILE A 52 1.19 5.01 6.64
CA ILE A 52 1.76 6.28 7.12
C ILE A 52 3.21 6.46 6.64
N TRP A 53 4.01 5.41 6.62
CA TRP A 53 5.38 5.45 6.11
C TRP A 53 5.40 5.66 4.59
N GLY A 54 4.48 5.06 3.85
CA GLY A 54 4.29 5.36 2.43
C GLY A 54 3.93 6.83 2.19
N THR A 55 3.04 7.40 3.00
CA THR A 55 2.72 8.84 2.97
C THR A 55 3.95 9.70 3.25
N LYS A 56 4.73 9.38 4.30
CA LYS A 56 5.99 10.07 4.61
C LYS A 56 6.97 10.00 3.45
N ALA A 57 7.17 8.82 2.88
CA ALA A 57 8.16 8.61 1.84
C ALA A 57 7.81 9.39 0.55
N LEU A 58 6.54 9.39 0.17
CA LEU A 58 6.08 10.14 -1.01
C LEU A 58 6.15 11.66 -0.80
N ASP A 59 5.86 12.15 0.39
CA ASP A 59 6.05 13.57 0.75
C ASP A 59 7.50 14.02 0.58
N MET A 60 8.47 13.13 0.90
CA MET A 60 9.91 13.41 0.77
C MET A 60 10.45 13.23 -0.65
N HIS A 61 9.96 12.24 -1.40
CA HIS A 61 10.59 11.78 -2.64
C HIS A 61 9.78 12.06 -3.91
N SER A 62 8.60 12.68 -3.80
CA SER A 62 7.73 12.96 -4.94
C SER A 62 7.26 14.42 -4.99
N VAL A 63 6.50 14.75 -6.02
CA VAL A 63 5.82 16.05 -6.17
C VAL A 63 4.57 16.18 -5.30
N TYR A 64 4.20 15.15 -4.54
CA TYR A 64 3.09 15.18 -3.60
C TYR A 64 3.57 15.66 -2.23
N GLU A 65 2.70 16.38 -1.53
CA GLU A 65 2.93 16.80 -0.14
C GLU A 65 1.80 16.30 0.75
N LYS A 66 2.09 16.10 2.04
CA LYS A 66 1.05 15.80 3.02
C LYS A 66 0.00 16.89 3.05
N ASN A 67 -1.25 16.47 3.11
CA ASN A 67 -2.36 17.39 3.32
C ASN A 67 -2.15 18.18 4.64
N ARG A 68 -2.15 19.52 4.55
CA ARG A 68 -1.65 20.41 5.61
C ARG A 68 -2.58 20.57 6.82
N ASN A 69 -3.74 19.91 6.83
CA ASN A 69 -4.66 19.93 7.96
C ASN A 69 -4.14 19.05 9.12
N ARG A 70 -3.21 19.62 9.88
CA ARG A 70 -2.43 18.98 10.95
C ARG A 70 -3.26 18.37 12.08
N ASP A 71 -4.48 18.88 12.31
CA ASP A 71 -5.22 18.57 13.54
C ASP A 71 -6.00 17.24 13.48
N VAL A 72 -6.19 16.65 12.29
CA VAL A 72 -7.02 15.43 12.10
C VAL A 72 -6.48 14.50 10.98
N ALA A 73 -5.18 14.55 10.68
CA ALA A 73 -4.59 13.92 9.50
C ALA A 73 -4.83 12.40 9.34
N ALA A 74 -5.17 11.67 10.41
CA ALA A 74 -5.48 10.24 10.35
C ALA A 74 -6.91 9.91 9.87
N GLY A 75 -7.76 10.91 9.64
CA GLY A 75 -9.19 10.73 9.36
C GLY A 75 -9.73 11.58 8.22
N LYS A 76 -8.92 12.06 7.28
CA LYS A 76 -9.42 12.81 6.11
C LYS A 76 -8.69 12.40 4.83
N PHE A 77 -9.46 12.31 3.74
CA PHE A 77 -8.95 12.12 2.40
C PHE A 77 -8.59 13.47 1.74
N PRO A 78 -7.56 13.53 0.88
CA PRO A 78 -6.53 12.51 0.68
C PRO A 78 -5.41 12.63 1.72
N ASP A 79 -4.65 11.55 1.91
CA ASP A 79 -3.38 11.57 2.64
C ASP A 79 -2.39 12.60 2.07
N LEU A 80 -2.30 12.66 0.73
CA LEU A 80 -1.38 13.52 -0.01
C LEU A 80 -2.12 14.31 -1.10
N GLN A 81 -1.62 15.51 -1.38
CA GLN A 81 -2.03 16.31 -2.53
C GLN A 81 -0.83 16.73 -3.37
N ARG A 82 -0.97 16.89 -4.69
CA ARG A 82 0.11 17.38 -5.54
C ARG A 82 0.51 18.80 -5.11
N ARG A 83 1.80 19.08 -4.96
CA ARG A 83 2.31 20.40 -4.57
C ARG A 83 1.79 21.49 -5.53
N GLY A 84 1.29 22.57 -4.96
CA GLY A 84 0.70 23.68 -5.70
C GLY A 84 -0.75 23.46 -6.17
N SER A 85 -1.40 22.36 -5.76
CA SER A 85 -2.83 22.15 -5.99
C SER A 85 -3.69 23.11 -5.14
N PRO A 86 -4.91 23.46 -5.59
CA PRO A 86 -5.84 24.23 -4.77
C PRO A 86 -6.30 23.43 -3.54
N THR A 87 -6.90 24.12 -2.57
CA THR A 87 -7.51 23.51 -1.38
C THR A 87 -9.03 23.77 -1.42
N PRO A 88 -9.90 22.75 -1.52
CA PRO A 88 -9.56 21.33 -1.63
C PRO A 88 -8.98 20.96 -3.02
N PRO A 89 -8.09 19.95 -3.10
CA PRO A 89 -7.52 19.50 -4.36
C PRO A 89 -8.55 18.77 -5.23
N PRO A 90 -8.44 18.83 -6.57
CA PRO A 90 -9.23 17.97 -7.45
C PRO A 90 -8.79 16.50 -7.32
N PRO A 91 -9.68 15.51 -7.59
CA PRO A 91 -9.36 14.08 -7.47
C PRO A 91 -8.07 13.64 -8.18
N GLN A 92 -7.73 14.25 -9.32
CA GLN A 92 -6.54 13.93 -10.11
C GLN A 92 -5.23 14.31 -9.39
N ASP A 93 -5.32 15.24 -8.43
CA ASP A 93 -4.22 15.71 -7.60
C ASP A 93 -4.27 15.11 -6.19
N CYS A 94 -5.27 14.29 -5.88
CA CYS A 94 -5.41 13.53 -4.63
C CYS A 94 -4.67 12.19 -4.73
N LEU A 95 -3.85 11.86 -3.72
CA LEU A 95 -3.20 10.56 -3.61
C LEU A 95 -3.36 10.00 -2.19
N GLU A 96 -4.00 8.84 -2.10
CA GLU A 96 -4.22 8.09 -0.87
C GLU A 96 -3.22 6.94 -0.74
N SER A 97 -2.59 6.83 0.42
CA SER A 97 -1.65 5.76 0.75
C SER A 97 -2.36 4.67 1.53
N LYS A 98 -2.25 3.43 1.03
CA LYS A 98 -2.83 2.25 1.70
C LYS A 98 -1.85 1.11 1.72
N ALA A 99 -1.82 0.36 2.80
CA ALA A 99 -1.05 -0.88 2.87
C ALA A 99 -1.97 -2.06 3.12
N SER A 100 -1.56 -3.22 2.62
CA SER A 100 -2.32 -4.44 2.81
C SER A 100 -1.44 -5.66 2.60
N ILE A 101 -1.51 -6.59 3.55
CA ILE A 101 -0.86 -7.90 3.44
C ILE A 101 -1.57 -8.82 2.43
N ARG A 102 -2.83 -8.54 2.11
CA ARG A 102 -3.62 -9.36 1.19
C ARG A 102 -3.34 -8.90 -0.24
N PRO A 103 -3.18 -9.81 -1.22
CA PRO A 103 -2.80 -9.43 -2.59
C PRO A 103 -3.76 -8.48 -3.31
N TRP A 104 -5.05 -8.52 -2.97
CA TRP A 104 -6.08 -7.77 -3.69
C TRP A 104 -6.92 -6.86 -2.79
N GLN A 105 -7.01 -7.12 -1.49
CA GLN A 105 -7.93 -6.37 -0.64
C GLN A 105 -7.40 -4.98 -0.30
N ILE A 106 -8.28 -3.98 -0.42
CA ILE A 106 -8.05 -2.61 0.05
C ILE A 106 -9.28 -2.22 0.87
N GLN A 107 -9.03 -1.60 2.02
CA GLN A 107 -10.06 -0.94 2.81
C GLN A 107 -9.69 0.53 2.94
N ALA A 108 -10.68 1.39 2.81
CA ALA A 108 -10.56 2.83 3.01
C ALA A 108 -11.57 3.29 4.05
N HIS A 109 -11.29 4.45 4.64
CA HIS A 109 -12.24 5.11 5.54
C HIS A 109 -13.29 5.93 4.76
N PHE A 110 -13.07 6.15 3.46
CA PHE A 110 -13.94 6.95 2.60
C PHE A 110 -14.06 6.33 1.20
N ASP A 111 -15.14 6.67 0.49
CA ASP A 111 -15.43 6.28 -0.90
C ASP A 111 -14.98 7.35 -1.92
N HIS A 112 -13.98 8.16 -1.58
CA HIS A 112 -13.64 9.32 -2.39
C HIS A 112 -12.95 8.95 -3.72
N PRO A 113 -13.23 9.70 -4.81
CA PRO A 113 -12.49 9.55 -6.04
C PRO A 113 -11.08 10.13 -5.90
N GLY A 114 -10.10 9.46 -6.49
CA GLY A 114 -8.71 9.91 -6.57
C GLY A 114 -7.73 8.78 -6.81
N TRP A 115 -6.43 9.09 -6.74
CA TRP A 115 -5.39 8.07 -6.86
C TRP A 115 -5.19 7.33 -5.55
N TYR A 116 -4.99 6.02 -5.66
CA TYR A 116 -4.62 5.15 -4.55
C TYR A 116 -3.30 4.47 -4.90
N ILE A 117 -2.33 4.57 -3.99
CA ILE A 117 -1.09 3.80 -4.02
C ILE A 117 -1.12 2.78 -2.90
N VAL A 118 -0.93 1.52 -3.28
CA VAL A 118 -1.20 0.37 -2.41
C VAL A 118 0.08 -0.42 -2.20
N TRP A 119 0.64 -0.33 -1.00
CA TRP A 119 1.84 -1.04 -0.57
C TRP A 119 1.47 -2.46 -0.15
N ARG A 120 1.77 -3.44 -1.01
CA ARG A 120 1.63 -4.86 -0.67
C ARG A 120 2.90 -5.31 0.01
N TYR A 121 2.77 -5.66 1.28
CA TYR A 121 3.90 -6.07 2.10
C TYR A 121 3.75 -7.51 2.57
N LEU A 122 4.87 -8.11 2.94
CA LEU A 122 4.97 -9.35 3.69
C LEU A 122 6.03 -9.19 4.78
N ILE A 123 5.95 -10.03 5.80
CA ILE A 123 6.98 -10.12 6.84
C ILE A 123 7.78 -11.41 6.62
N ASP A 124 9.09 -11.26 6.46
CA ASP A 124 10.05 -12.33 6.27
C ASP A 124 11.05 -12.37 7.43
N THR A 125 10.65 -13.02 8.52
CA THR A 125 11.52 -13.22 9.69
C THR A 125 12.72 -14.11 9.42
N THR A 126 12.75 -14.79 8.27
CA THR A 126 13.83 -15.71 7.89
C THR A 126 14.88 -15.05 7.00
N ASN A 127 14.66 -13.80 6.57
CA ASN A 127 15.50 -13.09 5.60
C ASN A 127 15.77 -13.92 4.33
N THR A 128 14.76 -14.67 3.87
CA THR A 128 14.79 -15.45 2.62
C THR A 128 14.88 -14.53 1.40
N TYR A 129 14.25 -13.36 1.43
CA TYR A 129 14.17 -12.46 0.27
C TYR A 129 15.29 -11.44 0.20
N GLU A 130 15.60 -10.80 1.32
CA GLU A 130 16.63 -9.77 1.44
C GLU A 130 17.29 -9.90 2.81
N ARG A 131 18.62 -9.81 2.82
CA ARG A 131 19.38 -9.82 4.08
C ARG A 131 19.10 -8.53 4.85
N ASP A 132 18.89 -8.67 6.15
CA ASP A 132 18.67 -7.55 7.08
C ASP A 132 17.41 -6.71 6.75
N ARG A 133 16.40 -7.34 6.14
CA ARG A 133 15.08 -6.74 5.88
C ARG A 133 13.97 -7.76 6.11
N GLN A 134 13.27 -7.60 7.22
CA GLN A 134 12.10 -8.41 7.55
C GLN A 134 10.82 -7.85 6.92
N VAL A 135 10.75 -6.54 6.70
CA VAL A 135 9.60 -5.90 6.04
C VAL A 135 9.90 -5.80 4.56
N ILE A 136 9.14 -6.53 3.74
CA ILE A 136 9.32 -6.56 2.28
C ILE A 136 8.08 -5.98 1.62
N ILE A 137 8.24 -4.93 0.82
CA ILE A 137 7.24 -4.53 -0.15
C ILE A 137 7.46 -5.41 -1.38
N TRP A 138 6.51 -6.28 -1.66
CA TRP A 138 6.60 -7.19 -2.79
C TRP A 138 5.83 -6.70 -4.01
N ARG A 139 4.92 -5.75 -3.84
CA ARG A 139 4.15 -5.14 -4.94
C ARG A 139 3.61 -3.78 -4.57
N VAL A 140 3.53 -2.87 -5.53
CA VAL A 140 2.87 -1.56 -5.39
C VAL A 140 1.86 -1.39 -6.52
N ASP A 141 0.58 -1.35 -6.17
CA ASP A 141 -0.50 -1.03 -7.11
C ASP A 141 -0.78 0.48 -7.11
N VAL A 142 -0.93 1.09 -8.29
CA VAL A 142 -1.34 2.49 -8.44
C VAL A 142 -2.56 2.56 -9.35
N ALA A 143 -3.68 3.06 -8.81
CA ALA A 143 -4.94 3.12 -9.55
C ALA A 143 -5.73 4.39 -9.19
N PHE A 144 -6.33 5.02 -10.21
CA PHE A 144 -7.39 5.99 -9.99
C PHE A 144 -8.69 5.24 -9.75
N LEU A 145 -9.34 5.51 -8.62
CA LEU A 145 -10.62 4.90 -8.22
C LEU A 145 -11.70 5.97 -8.18
N ASN A 146 -12.92 5.59 -8.55
CA ASN A 146 -14.11 6.43 -8.49
C ASN A 146 -14.97 6.04 -7.29
N ARG A 147 -15.93 6.89 -6.95
CA ARG A 147 -16.89 6.59 -5.86
C ARG A 147 -17.58 5.25 -6.04
N ASP A 148 -18.04 4.96 -7.26
CA ASP A 148 -18.77 3.74 -7.58
C ASP A 148 -17.90 2.46 -7.58
N ASP A 149 -16.59 2.61 -7.35
CA ASP A 149 -15.70 1.47 -7.14
C ASP A 149 -15.78 0.94 -5.70
N TRP A 150 -16.40 1.67 -4.78
CA TRP A 150 -16.46 1.33 -3.36
C TRP A 150 -17.81 0.73 -2.95
N LYS A 151 -17.77 -0.19 -1.99
CA LYS A 151 -18.94 -0.70 -1.26
C LYS A 151 -18.77 -0.44 0.23
N TYR A 152 -19.85 -0.06 0.90
CA TYR A 152 -19.84 0.09 2.35
C TYR A 152 -19.72 -1.29 3.02
N GLU A 153 -18.76 -1.43 3.93
CA GLU A 153 -18.51 -2.61 4.75
C GLU A 153 -18.83 -2.25 6.20
N ARG A 154 -20.09 -2.42 6.62
CA ARG A 154 -20.54 -2.13 7.98
C ARG A 154 -19.72 -2.93 9.00
N SER A 155 -19.26 -2.27 10.07
CA SER A 155 -18.69 -2.98 11.21
C SER A 155 -19.80 -3.83 11.86
N THR A 156 -19.54 -5.13 12.03
CA THR A 156 -20.44 -6.06 12.77
C THR A 156 -20.28 -5.94 14.29
N SER A 157 -19.47 -5.00 14.76
CA SER A 157 -19.31 -4.72 16.18
C SER A 157 -20.63 -4.21 16.75
N GLY A 158 -21.28 -5.01 17.59
CA GLY A 158 -22.48 -4.59 18.32
C GLY A 158 -22.20 -3.39 19.24
N PRO A 159 -23.21 -2.91 20.01
CA PRO A 159 -23.12 -1.68 20.81
C PRO A 159 -21.98 -1.62 21.86
N HIS A 160 -21.25 -2.71 22.07
CA HIS A 160 -20.12 -2.82 23.00
C HIS A 160 -18.77 -3.15 22.31
N GLY A 161 -18.70 -3.15 20.97
CA GLY A 161 -17.48 -3.43 20.20
C GLY A 161 -16.98 -2.19 19.45
N GLY A 162 -15.69 -1.89 19.55
CA GLY A 162 -15.13 -0.55 19.33
C GLY A 162 -15.33 0.12 17.96
N GLY A 163 -15.67 1.41 18.01
CA GLY A 163 -14.93 2.55 17.42
C GLY A 163 -14.82 2.71 15.90
N ARG A 164 -15.15 1.71 15.07
CA ARG A 164 -15.13 1.86 13.61
C ARG A 164 -16.46 2.41 13.12
N THR A 165 -16.49 3.70 12.78
CA THR A 165 -17.68 4.39 12.30
C THR A 165 -17.95 4.13 10.81
N GLU A 166 -16.95 4.07 9.93
CA GLU A 166 -17.15 3.81 8.49
C GLU A 166 -15.97 3.04 7.87
N THR A 167 -16.25 2.01 7.07
CA THR A 167 -15.24 1.24 6.32
C THR A 167 -15.78 0.92 4.94
N TRP A 168 -14.96 1.14 3.92
CA TRP A 168 -15.31 0.92 2.52
C TRP A 168 -14.36 -0.10 1.91
N GLY A 169 -14.91 -1.11 1.26
CA GLY A 169 -14.17 -2.12 0.51
C GLY A 169 -14.24 -1.87 -0.98
N LEU A 170 -13.16 -2.18 -1.71
CA LEU A 170 -13.15 -2.10 -3.17
C LEU A 170 -14.03 -3.19 -3.80
N ILE A 171 -14.90 -2.83 -4.74
CA ILE A 171 -15.72 -3.75 -5.52
C ILE A 171 -14.82 -4.45 -6.56
N LYS A 172 -14.91 -5.79 -6.64
CA LYS A 172 -14.14 -6.63 -7.58
C LYS A 172 -12.64 -6.23 -7.62
N PRO A 173 -11.93 -6.27 -6.49
CA PRO A 173 -10.60 -5.67 -6.37
C PRO A 173 -9.57 -6.26 -7.33
N ALA A 174 -9.61 -7.58 -7.55
CA ALA A 174 -8.71 -8.25 -8.49
C ALA A 174 -8.89 -7.76 -9.93
N THR A 175 -10.10 -7.32 -10.31
CA THR A 175 -10.36 -6.73 -11.63
C THR A 175 -9.84 -5.31 -11.69
N LYS A 176 -10.08 -4.50 -10.65
CA LYS A 176 -9.69 -3.09 -10.60
C LYS A 176 -8.17 -2.87 -10.52
N LEU A 177 -7.45 -3.77 -9.87
CA LEU A 177 -6.00 -3.67 -9.62
C LEU A 177 -5.15 -4.50 -10.58
N ARG A 178 -5.76 -5.26 -11.51
CA ARG A 178 -5.00 -6.01 -12.51
C ARG A 178 -4.31 -5.06 -13.46
N GLY A 179 -3.01 -5.29 -13.71
CA GLY A 179 -2.20 -4.42 -14.58
C GLY A 179 -1.95 -3.03 -13.99
N LYS A 180 -2.12 -2.85 -12.68
CA LYS A 180 -1.88 -1.59 -11.97
C LYS A 180 -0.61 -1.61 -11.12
N ALA A 181 0.16 -2.69 -11.19
CA ALA A 181 1.36 -2.87 -10.40
C ALA A 181 2.55 -2.14 -11.06
N VAL A 182 2.90 -0.94 -10.57
CA VAL A 182 4.11 -0.22 -11.03
C VAL A 182 5.39 -0.90 -10.55
N TYR A 183 5.29 -1.66 -9.46
CA TYR A 183 6.37 -2.48 -8.93
C TYR A 183 5.80 -3.83 -8.50
N ALA A 184 6.47 -4.91 -8.87
CA ALA A 184 6.19 -6.25 -8.40
C ALA A 184 7.47 -7.08 -8.42
N ARG A 185 7.84 -7.65 -7.28
CA ARG A 185 9.01 -8.52 -7.16
C ARG A 185 8.83 -9.79 -7.99
N SER A 186 9.77 -10.05 -8.89
CA SER A 186 9.82 -11.25 -9.72
C SER A 186 10.05 -12.55 -8.91
N ASP A 187 10.61 -12.46 -7.70
CA ASP A 187 10.83 -13.59 -6.80
C ASP A 187 9.66 -13.89 -5.85
N VAL A 188 8.53 -13.19 -5.98
CA VAL A 188 7.31 -13.42 -5.20
C VAL A 188 6.17 -13.88 -6.12
N ALA A 189 5.57 -15.01 -5.80
CA ALA A 189 4.38 -15.54 -6.46
C ALA A 189 3.17 -15.50 -5.51
N ILE A 190 1.95 -15.45 -6.07
CA ILE A 190 0.72 -15.60 -5.27
C ILE A 190 0.25 -17.05 -5.36
N LYS A 191 0.30 -17.79 -4.24
CA LYS A 191 -0.25 -19.15 -4.12
C LYS A 191 -1.24 -19.22 -2.96
N GLY A 192 -2.43 -19.79 -3.19
CA GLY A 192 -3.48 -19.87 -2.17
C GLY A 192 -3.91 -18.50 -1.60
N GLY A 193 -3.79 -17.43 -2.39
CA GLY A 193 -4.11 -16.06 -1.96
C GLY A 193 -3.06 -15.41 -1.06
N LYS A 194 -1.86 -15.99 -0.93
CA LYS A 194 -0.74 -15.45 -0.14
C LYS A 194 0.49 -15.21 -1.02
N PRO A 195 1.29 -14.16 -0.74
CA PRO A 195 2.61 -14.02 -1.35
C PRO A 195 3.56 -15.10 -0.78
N VAL A 196 4.26 -15.81 -1.65
CA VAL A 196 5.24 -16.86 -1.31
C VAL A 196 6.44 -16.78 -2.26
N PRO A 197 7.60 -17.39 -1.93
CA PRO A 197 8.72 -17.42 -2.85
C PRO A 197 8.34 -18.07 -4.19
N ALA A 198 8.73 -17.45 -5.30
CA ALA A 198 8.42 -17.94 -6.64
C ALA A 198 9.10 -19.28 -6.92
N ASN A 199 10.38 -19.36 -6.57
CA ASN A 199 11.13 -20.61 -6.46
C ASN A 199 10.80 -21.20 -5.09
N GLY A 200 9.91 -22.19 -5.02
CA GLY A 200 9.57 -22.85 -3.75
C GLY A 200 10.83 -23.40 -3.05
N PRO A 201 10.74 -23.85 -1.79
CA PRO A 201 11.83 -24.63 -1.21
C PRO A 201 12.12 -25.77 -2.17
N THR A 202 13.37 -25.90 -2.61
CA THR A 202 13.83 -27.07 -3.34
C THR A 202 13.45 -28.27 -2.48
N THR A 203 12.40 -29.00 -2.86
CA THR A 203 12.14 -30.31 -2.28
C THR A 203 13.38 -31.11 -2.63
N GLY A 204 14.23 -31.35 -1.63
CA GLY A 204 15.35 -32.26 -1.75
C GLY A 204 14.82 -33.56 -2.34
N GLY A 205 15.23 -33.84 -3.57
CA GLY A 205 15.03 -35.14 -4.18
C GLY A 205 15.83 -36.15 -3.37
N THR A 206 15.13 -37.13 -2.82
CA THR A 206 15.70 -38.36 -2.30
C THR A 206 16.56 -39.06 -3.36
N ALA A 207 17.81 -39.31 -3.03
CA ALA A 207 18.49 -40.60 -3.18
C ALA A 207 19.63 -40.67 -2.15
#